data_AF-A0A9R0ZDA1-F1
#
_entry.id   AF-A0A9R0ZDA1-F1
#
_cell.length_a   1.000
_cell.length_b   1.000
_cell.length_c   1.000
_cell.angle_alpha   90.00
_cell.angle_beta   90.00
_cell.angle_gamma   90.00
#
_symmetry.space_group_name_H-M   'P 1'
#
loop_
_entity.id
_entity.type
_entity.pdbx_description
1 polymer ?
#
loop_
_entity_poly.entity_id
_entity_poly.type
_entity_poly.pdbx_seq_one_letter_code
_entity_poly.pdbx_strand_id
1 'polypeptide(L)'
;MAGAAPSEEALRRALAERQAAVDAQAEAVRSLKASGAKVGVDAAVEALKALKIEAGAAARRLQAAVGSGGGAAREEMRQAVGNTLERKLFYIPSFKIYRGVAGLYDYGPPGCAVKSNVLAFWRQHFVLEENMLEVDCPCVTPEVVLKASGHVDKFTDLMVKDEKTGTCYRADHLLKDFCKDKLEKDLTLSPETAAEFKRVLAVLDDLSREELGAKIKEYGIVAPDTKNPLSAPYPFNLMFQTSIGPTGLSVGYMRPETAQGIFVNFKDLYYYNGQKLPFAAAQIGQAFRNEISPRQGLLRVREFTLAEIEHFVDPEDKSHPKFVDVADLEFLMFPRELQLSGEPAKLTKLAEAVSKGTVNNETLGYFIGRVYLFLTRLGIDKSRLRFRQHLPNEMAHYAADCWDAEIECSYGWTECVGIADRSAYDLKAHSEKSGVPLVAHEKFSKPREVEKLVIVPSKKDLGLAFKGNQKMVVEALEVTHLVLCLQFLRQVLSCLPK
;
A
#
# COMPACT_ATOMS: atom_id res chain seq x y z
N MET A 1 -40.17 2.12 -17.68
CA MET A 1 -39.60 2.18 -16.32
C MET A 1 -38.95 0.84 -16.02
N ALA A 2 -37.64 0.73 -16.21
CA ALA A 2 -36.90 -0.48 -15.83
C ALA A 2 -36.77 -0.47 -14.29
N GLY A 3 -37.37 -1.46 -13.62
CA GLY A 3 -37.26 -1.58 -12.16
C GLY A 3 -35.80 -1.78 -11.76
N ALA A 4 -35.34 -1.04 -10.75
CA ALA A 4 -34.01 -1.20 -10.20
C ALA A 4 -33.80 -2.66 -9.77
N ALA A 5 -32.68 -3.25 -10.18
CA ALA A 5 -32.29 -4.59 -9.73
C ALA A 5 -32.15 -4.58 -8.19
N PRO A 6 -32.67 -5.60 -7.48
CA PRO A 6 -32.57 -5.68 -6.03
C PRO A 6 -31.09 -5.72 -5.59
N SER A 7 -30.76 -4.99 -4.53
CA SER A 7 -29.39 -4.95 -3.99
C SER A 7 -28.95 -6.33 -3.51
N GLU A 8 -27.64 -6.59 -3.52
CA GLU A 8 -27.05 -7.86 -3.02
C GLU A 8 -27.54 -8.15 -1.58
N GLU A 9 -27.64 -7.12 -0.75
CA GLU A 9 -28.11 -7.21 0.63
C GLU A 9 -29.58 -7.65 0.73
N ALA A 10 -30.45 -7.13 -0.15
CA ALA A 10 -31.84 -7.56 -0.24
C ALA A 10 -31.95 -9.03 -0.71
N LEU A 11 -31.07 -9.46 -1.62
CA LEU A 11 -31.01 -10.83 -2.11
C LEU A 11 -30.50 -11.81 -1.04
N ARG A 12 -29.50 -11.42 -0.24
CA ARG A 12 -28.99 -12.23 0.89
C ARG A 12 -30.06 -12.42 1.96
N ARG A 13 -30.76 -11.34 2.35
CA ARG A 13 -31.87 -11.42 3.32
C ARG A 13 -33.00 -12.32 2.83
N ALA A 14 -33.37 -12.18 1.56
CA ALA A 14 -34.41 -13.00 0.94
C ALA A 14 -34.06 -14.49 0.86
N LEU A 15 -32.78 -14.84 0.74
CA LEU A 15 -32.31 -16.22 0.81
C LEU A 15 -32.34 -16.76 2.24
N ALA A 16 -31.85 -15.99 3.21
CA ALA A 16 -31.83 -16.37 4.63
C ALA A 16 -33.25 -16.67 5.17
N GLU A 17 -34.24 -15.82 4.84
CA GLU A 17 -35.65 -16.04 5.22
C GLU A 17 -36.22 -17.34 4.64
N ARG A 18 -35.86 -17.68 3.40
CA ARG A 18 -36.29 -18.93 2.75
C ARG A 18 -35.59 -20.15 3.32
N GLN A 19 -34.32 -20.03 3.70
CA GLN A 19 -33.58 -21.12 4.34
C GLN A 19 -34.12 -21.42 5.74
N ALA A 20 -34.45 -20.39 6.52
CA ALA A 20 -35.10 -20.55 7.82
C ALA A 20 -36.47 -21.25 7.70
N ALA A 21 -37.25 -20.94 6.65
CA ALA A 21 -38.51 -21.63 6.38
C ALA A 21 -38.31 -23.11 6.00
N VAL A 22 -37.25 -23.43 5.23
CA VAL A 22 -36.87 -24.83 4.92
C VAL A 22 -36.51 -25.58 6.21
N ASP A 23 -35.74 -24.97 7.09
CA ASP A 23 -35.29 -25.62 8.32
C ASP A 23 -36.45 -25.86 9.30
N ALA A 24 -37.34 -24.87 9.47
CA ALA A 24 -38.56 -25.00 10.26
C ALA A 24 -39.50 -26.11 9.73
N GLN A 25 -39.67 -26.19 8.41
CA GLN A 25 -40.50 -27.23 7.79
C GLN A 25 -39.83 -28.61 7.86
N ALA A 26 -38.50 -28.68 7.79
CA ALA A 26 -37.76 -29.93 7.98
C ALA A 26 -37.89 -30.45 9.43
N GLU A 27 -37.88 -29.55 10.42
CA GLU A 27 -38.19 -29.85 11.82
C GLU A 27 -39.59 -30.44 11.97
N ALA A 28 -40.59 -29.81 11.36
CA ALA A 28 -41.98 -30.27 11.39
C ALA A 28 -42.15 -31.66 10.77
N VAL A 29 -41.49 -31.93 9.63
CA VAL A 29 -41.47 -33.26 8.99
C VAL A 29 -40.81 -34.30 9.90
N ARG A 30 -39.71 -33.95 10.58
CA ARG A 30 -39.05 -34.85 11.54
C ARG A 30 -39.95 -35.18 12.72
N SER A 31 -40.63 -34.18 13.27
CA SER A 31 -41.56 -34.34 14.39
C SER A 31 -42.78 -35.22 14.02
N LEU A 32 -43.37 -35.01 12.84
CA LEU A 32 -44.50 -35.81 12.34
C LEU A 32 -44.11 -37.28 12.06
N LYS A 33 -42.88 -37.52 11.59
CA LYS A 33 -42.37 -38.88 11.42
C LYS A 33 -42.08 -39.57 12.76
N ALA A 34 -41.62 -38.82 13.76
CA ALA A 34 -41.34 -39.34 15.09
C ALA A 34 -42.63 -39.68 15.88
N SER A 35 -43.73 -38.96 15.63
CA SER A 35 -45.03 -39.22 16.28
C SER A 35 -45.84 -40.37 15.67
N GLY A 36 -45.35 -41.00 14.60
CA GLY A 36 -46.02 -42.13 13.94
C GLY A 36 -47.28 -41.75 13.15
N ALA A 37 -47.57 -40.47 12.97
CA ALA A 37 -48.70 -39.98 12.19
C ALA A 37 -48.47 -40.23 10.69
N LYS A 38 -49.25 -41.12 10.07
CA LYS A 38 -49.21 -41.33 8.60
C LYS A 38 -49.93 -40.25 7.81
N VAL A 39 -50.93 -39.61 8.42
CA VAL A 39 -51.76 -38.60 7.76
C VAL A 39 -51.05 -37.23 7.84
N GLY A 40 -50.74 -36.64 6.69
CA GLY A 40 -50.14 -35.30 6.61
C GLY A 40 -48.62 -35.27 6.43
N VAL A 41 -47.91 -36.40 6.58
CA VAL A 41 -46.45 -36.49 6.32
C VAL A 41 -46.15 -36.22 4.85
N ASP A 42 -46.91 -36.81 3.92
CA ASP A 42 -46.69 -36.61 2.49
C ASP A 42 -46.91 -35.15 2.09
N ALA A 43 -47.94 -34.49 2.62
CA ALA A 43 -48.20 -33.07 2.41
C ALA A 43 -47.09 -32.18 2.98
N ALA A 44 -46.58 -32.51 4.18
CA ALA A 44 -45.49 -31.77 4.80
C ALA A 44 -44.15 -31.95 4.05
N VAL A 45 -43.91 -33.13 3.48
CA VAL A 45 -42.76 -33.42 2.62
C VAL A 45 -42.85 -32.67 1.29
N GLU A 46 -44.02 -32.60 0.68
CA GLU A 46 -44.22 -31.80 -0.55
C GLU A 46 -44.04 -30.30 -0.28
N ALA A 47 -44.55 -29.78 0.86
CA ALA A 47 -44.29 -28.41 1.28
C ALA A 47 -42.79 -28.14 1.50
N LEU A 48 -42.06 -29.09 2.09
CA LEU A 48 -40.61 -28.98 2.26
C LEU A 48 -39.87 -28.97 0.90
N LYS A 49 -40.31 -29.79 -0.07
CA LYS A 49 -39.75 -29.79 -1.43
C LYS A 49 -39.97 -28.45 -2.12
N ALA A 50 -41.16 -27.88 -2.02
CA ALA A 50 -41.49 -26.57 -2.59
C ALA A 50 -40.59 -25.46 -2.00
N LEU A 51 -40.44 -25.42 -0.67
CA LEU A 51 -39.56 -24.45 -0.01
C LEU A 51 -38.09 -24.62 -0.42
N LYS A 52 -37.61 -25.86 -0.60
CA LYS A 52 -36.25 -26.13 -1.10
C LYS A 52 -36.05 -25.64 -2.54
N ILE A 53 -37.06 -25.76 -3.39
CA ILE A 53 -37.02 -25.25 -4.77
C ILE A 53 -36.93 -23.71 -4.76
N GLU A 54 -37.71 -23.06 -3.90
CA GLU A 54 -37.70 -21.59 -3.75
C GLU A 54 -36.39 -21.07 -3.17
N ALA A 55 -35.86 -21.72 -2.12
CA ALA A 55 -34.55 -21.41 -1.56
C ALA A 55 -33.44 -21.61 -2.60
N GLY A 56 -33.50 -22.71 -3.37
CA GLY A 56 -32.57 -22.96 -4.48
C GLY A 56 -32.67 -21.92 -5.60
N ALA A 57 -33.87 -21.41 -5.91
CA ALA A 57 -34.06 -20.34 -6.88
C ALA A 57 -33.53 -19.00 -6.37
N ALA A 58 -33.74 -18.68 -5.09
CA ALA A 58 -33.16 -17.50 -4.45
C ALA A 58 -31.63 -17.57 -4.38
N ALA A 59 -31.07 -18.75 -4.08
CA ALA A 59 -29.63 -18.98 -4.09
C ALA A 59 -29.03 -18.77 -5.48
N ARG A 60 -29.69 -19.26 -6.55
CA ARG A 60 -29.26 -19.01 -7.93
C ARG A 60 -29.32 -17.52 -8.31
N ARG A 61 -30.33 -16.78 -7.84
CA ARG A 61 -30.43 -15.33 -8.08
C ARG A 61 -29.36 -14.55 -7.33
N LEU A 62 -29.11 -14.90 -6.08
CA LEU A 62 -28.01 -14.33 -5.30
C LEU A 62 -26.67 -14.69 -5.94
N GLN A 63 -26.46 -15.94 -6.36
CA GLN A 63 -25.26 -16.38 -7.07
C GLN A 63 -25.09 -15.68 -8.43
N ALA A 64 -26.17 -15.33 -9.12
CA ALA A 64 -26.10 -14.53 -10.35
C ALA A 64 -25.78 -13.05 -10.06
N ALA A 65 -26.15 -12.52 -8.90
CA ALA A 65 -25.88 -11.14 -8.49
C ALA A 65 -24.50 -10.96 -7.84
N VAL A 66 -24.06 -11.94 -7.04
CA VAL A 66 -22.71 -12.05 -6.45
C VAL A 66 -21.71 -12.55 -7.49
N GLY A 67 -22.16 -13.43 -8.38
CA GLY A 67 -21.36 -14.13 -9.37
C GLY A 67 -21.57 -13.68 -10.81
N SER A 68 -22.17 -12.52 -11.08
CA SER A 68 -21.97 -11.84 -12.36
C SER A 68 -20.50 -11.40 -12.44
N GLY A 69 -19.57 -12.05 -13.13
CA GLY A 69 -19.62 -13.14 -14.09
C GLY A 69 -18.19 -13.35 -14.55
N GLY A 70 -17.42 -14.20 -13.87
CA GLY A 70 -16.04 -14.41 -14.30
C GLY A 70 -15.09 -15.22 -13.44
N GLY A 71 -15.39 -15.66 -12.21
CA GLY A 71 -14.36 -16.32 -11.37
C GLY A 71 -13.68 -17.53 -12.03
N ALA A 72 -14.48 -18.50 -12.49
CA ALA A 72 -13.99 -19.68 -13.21
C ALA A 72 -13.40 -19.33 -14.59
N ALA A 73 -14.05 -18.44 -15.35
CA ALA A 73 -13.57 -18.00 -16.66
C ALA A 73 -12.27 -17.19 -16.58
N ARG A 74 -12.10 -16.38 -15.52
CA ARG A 74 -10.88 -15.62 -15.20
C ARG A 74 -9.76 -16.57 -14.80
N GLU A 75 -10.05 -17.61 -14.03
CA GLU A 75 -9.08 -18.66 -13.70
C GLU A 75 -8.65 -19.45 -14.94
N GLU A 76 -9.58 -19.88 -15.77
CA GLU A 76 -9.28 -20.56 -17.03
C GLU A 76 -8.45 -19.67 -17.96
N MET A 77 -8.83 -18.40 -18.10
CA MET A 77 -8.06 -17.42 -18.86
C MET A 77 -6.66 -17.20 -18.28
N ARG A 78 -6.50 -17.09 -16.95
CA ARG A 78 -5.19 -17.01 -16.29
C ARG A 78 -4.32 -18.19 -16.63
N GLN A 79 -4.86 -19.41 -16.52
CA GLN A 79 -4.12 -20.62 -16.83
C GLN A 79 -3.74 -20.67 -18.32
N ALA A 80 -4.66 -20.34 -19.21
CA ALA A 80 -4.39 -20.31 -20.65
C ALA A 80 -3.31 -19.28 -21.03
N VAL A 81 -3.39 -18.07 -20.48
CA VAL A 81 -2.41 -16.99 -20.69
C VAL A 81 -1.07 -17.36 -20.06
N GLY A 82 -1.05 -17.78 -18.80
CA GLY A 82 0.16 -18.20 -18.08
C GLY A 82 0.89 -19.34 -18.80
N ASN A 83 0.17 -20.39 -19.19
CA ASN A 83 0.72 -21.50 -19.96
C ASN A 83 1.29 -21.05 -21.30
N THR A 84 0.66 -20.07 -21.95
CA THR A 84 1.16 -19.53 -23.22
C THR A 84 2.42 -18.70 -23.01
N LEU A 85 2.46 -17.83 -22.00
CA LEU A 85 3.63 -17.01 -21.66
C LEU A 85 4.84 -17.89 -21.29
N GLU A 86 4.63 -18.94 -20.49
CA GLU A 86 5.70 -19.89 -20.14
C GLU A 86 6.15 -20.70 -21.36
N ARG A 87 5.22 -21.28 -22.14
CA ARG A 87 5.54 -22.08 -23.33
C ARG A 87 6.27 -21.26 -24.40
N LYS A 88 5.95 -19.97 -24.52
CA LYS A 88 6.60 -19.03 -25.43
C LYS A 88 7.81 -18.33 -24.80
N LEU A 89 8.19 -18.71 -23.59
CA LEU A 89 9.37 -18.22 -22.90
C LEU A 89 9.37 -16.69 -22.71
N PHE A 90 8.21 -16.09 -22.43
CA PHE A 90 8.16 -14.69 -21.98
C PHE A 90 8.78 -14.57 -20.58
N TYR A 91 8.36 -15.42 -19.66
CA TYR A 91 9.02 -15.62 -18.38
C TYR A 91 8.85 -17.07 -17.92
N ILE A 92 9.72 -17.52 -17.02
CA ILE A 92 9.65 -18.83 -16.38
C ILE A 92 10.06 -18.73 -14.90
N PRO A 93 9.61 -19.65 -14.03
CA PRO A 93 10.14 -19.72 -12.67
C PRO A 93 11.66 -19.92 -12.68
N SER A 94 12.40 -19.08 -11.94
CA SER A 94 13.85 -19.16 -11.87
C SER A 94 14.30 -20.46 -11.23
N PHE A 95 15.46 -20.97 -11.63
CA PHE A 95 16.08 -22.19 -11.08
C PHE A 95 15.21 -23.45 -11.20
N LYS A 96 14.36 -23.56 -12.23
CA LYS A 96 13.40 -24.66 -12.41
C LYS A 96 14.00 -26.07 -12.27
N ILE A 97 15.21 -26.30 -12.78
CA ILE A 97 15.91 -27.60 -12.68
C ILE A 97 16.33 -27.94 -11.24
N TYR A 98 16.39 -26.95 -10.36
CA TYR A 98 16.66 -27.06 -8.93
C TYR A 98 15.38 -26.96 -8.08
N ARG A 99 14.22 -27.29 -8.65
CA ARG A 99 12.87 -27.18 -8.05
C ARG A 99 12.31 -25.75 -7.95
N GLY A 100 13.07 -24.76 -8.42
CA GLY A 100 12.68 -23.36 -8.46
C GLY A 100 12.63 -22.67 -7.09
N VAL A 101 12.47 -21.34 -7.13
CA VAL A 101 12.31 -20.50 -5.94
C VAL A 101 11.09 -19.62 -6.13
N ALA A 102 10.11 -19.70 -5.22
CA ALA A 102 8.90 -18.92 -5.29
C ALA A 102 9.22 -17.40 -5.24
N GLY A 103 8.55 -16.63 -6.11
CA GLY A 103 8.76 -15.19 -6.24
C GLY A 103 9.99 -14.78 -7.05
N LEU A 104 10.74 -15.71 -7.66
CA LEU A 104 11.83 -15.40 -8.58
C LEU A 104 11.51 -15.93 -9.99
N TYR A 105 11.69 -15.07 -10.99
CA TYR A 105 11.35 -15.36 -12.38
C TYR A 105 12.44 -14.90 -13.34
N ASP A 106 12.76 -15.74 -14.32
CA ASP A 106 13.65 -15.41 -15.42
C ASP A 106 12.81 -14.94 -16.61
N TYR A 107 13.15 -13.79 -17.18
CA TYR A 107 12.55 -13.33 -18.44
C TYR A 107 13.28 -13.99 -19.61
N GLY A 108 12.54 -14.64 -20.52
CA GLY A 108 13.13 -15.17 -21.75
C GLY A 108 13.13 -14.14 -22.89
N PRO A 109 13.57 -14.50 -24.10
CA PRO A 109 13.83 -13.55 -25.17
C PRO A 109 12.69 -12.56 -25.48
N PRO A 110 11.43 -13.00 -25.68
CA PRO A 110 10.35 -12.04 -25.93
C PRO A 110 9.98 -11.21 -24.68
N GLY A 111 10.09 -11.77 -23.47
CA GLY A 111 9.85 -11.01 -22.24
C GLY A 111 10.91 -9.93 -22.01
N CYS A 112 12.17 -10.23 -22.28
CA CYS A 112 13.26 -9.24 -22.27
C CYS A 112 13.01 -8.11 -23.26
N ALA A 113 12.55 -8.43 -24.48
CA ALA A 113 12.21 -7.43 -25.48
C ALA A 113 11.05 -6.53 -25.03
N VAL A 114 9.96 -7.11 -24.49
CA VAL A 114 8.84 -6.32 -23.94
C VAL A 114 9.31 -5.43 -22.80
N LYS A 115 10.05 -5.97 -21.83
CA LYS A 115 10.59 -5.19 -20.69
C LYS A 115 11.48 -4.05 -21.16
N SER A 116 12.38 -4.30 -22.12
CA SER A 116 13.26 -3.28 -22.70
C SER A 116 12.47 -2.16 -23.36
N ASN A 117 11.44 -2.50 -24.16
CA ASN A 117 10.59 -1.53 -24.82
C ASN A 117 9.78 -0.68 -23.81
N VAL A 118 9.24 -1.30 -22.77
CA VAL A 118 8.52 -0.58 -21.69
C VAL A 118 9.45 0.41 -20.98
N LEU A 119 10.66 -0.01 -20.62
CA LEU A 119 11.63 0.88 -19.95
C LEU A 119 12.13 1.99 -20.87
N ALA A 120 12.35 1.72 -22.16
CA ALA A 120 12.72 2.73 -23.14
C ALA A 120 11.61 3.77 -23.31
N PHE A 121 10.35 3.33 -23.42
CA PHE A 121 9.21 4.22 -23.50
C PHE A 121 9.02 5.03 -22.20
N TRP A 122 9.23 4.42 -21.03
CA TRP A 122 9.18 5.13 -19.75
C TRP A 122 10.23 6.25 -19.69
N ARG A 123 11.47 5.98 -20.12
CA ARG A 123 12.51 7.02 -20.23
C ARG A 123 12.10 8.15 -21.15
N GLN A 124 11.57 7.82 -22.33
CA GLN A 124 11.11 8.84 -23.27
C GLN A 124 9.96 9.67 -22.69
N HIS A 125 9.00 9.02 -22.03
CA HIS A 125 7.79 9.64 -21.52
C HIS A 125 8.03 10.46 -20.25
N PHE A 126 8.97 10.09 -19.39
CA PHE A 126 9.20 10.82 -18.13
C PHE A 126 10.56 11.52 -18.13
N VAL A 127 11.64 10.75 -18.22
CA VAL A 127 13.00 11.27 -18.07
C VAL A 127 13.34 12.32 -19.13
N LEU A 128 13.13 12.00 -20.41
CA LEU A 128 13.48 12.90 -21.50
C LEU A 128 12.52 14.08 -21.63
N GLU A 129 11.21 13.85 -21.47
CA GLU A 129 10.21 14.91 -21.57
C GLU A 129 10.34 15.98 -20.47
N GLU A 130 10.69 15.57 -19.26
CA GLU A 130 10.84 16.49 -18.11
C GLU A 130 12.29 16.86 -17.81
N ASN A 131 13.25 16.44 -18.64
CA ASN A 131 14.69 16.63 -18.42
C ASN A 131 15.14 16.16 -17.03
N MET A 132 14.64 15.01 -16.58
CA MET A 132 14.96 14.47 -15.26
C MET A 132 16.41 14.00 -15.19
N LEU A 133 17.00 14.10 -14.02
CA LEU A 133 18.34 13.61 -13.72
C LEU A 133 18.29 12.10 -13.47
N GLU A 134 18.49 11.28 -14.51
CA GLU A 134 18.57 9.82 -14.35
C GLU A 134 19.89 9.44 -13.63
N VAL A 135 19.78 8.66 -12.56
CA VAL A 135 20.91 8.13 -11.79
C VAL A 135 20.85 6.60 -11.69
N ASP A 136 22.00 5.98 -11.47
CA ASP A 136 22.10 4.56 -11.14
C ASP A 136 22.89 4.39 -9.82
N CYS A 137 22.18 3.98 -8.78
CA CYS A 137 22.73 3.74 -7.44
C CYS A 137 22.89 2.23 -7.17
N PRO A 138 23.81 1.82 -6.27
CA PRO A 138 23.97 0.42 -5.88
C PRO A 138 22.70 -0.21 -5.30
N CYS A 139 22.57 -1.54 -5.45
CA CYS A 139 21.51 -2.31 -4.80
C CYS A 139 21.80 -2.62 -3.33
N VAL A 140 23.08 -2.85 -2.99
CA VAL A 140 23.52 -3.11 -1.62
C VAL A 140 23.56 -1.80 -0.85
N THR A 141 22.79 -1.73 0.23
CA THR A 141 22.57 -0.52 1.03
C THR A 141 23.02 -0.76 2.47
N PRO A 142 23.89 0.08 3.04
CA PRO A 142 24.28 -0.03 4.45
C PRO A 142 23.08 0.13 5.39
N GLU A 143 23.05 -0.65 6.49
CA GLU A 143 21.95 -0.62 7.46
C GLU A 143 21.60 0.79 7.94
N VAL A 144 22.61 1.65 8.17
CA VAL A 144 22.40 3.02 8.68
C VAL A 144 21.50 3.87 7.78
N VAL A 145 21.55 3.67 6.47
CA VAL A 145 20.72 4.41 5.49
C VAL A 145 19.27 3.96 5.61
N LEU A 146 19.02 2.65 5.64
CA LEU A 146 17.67 2.11 5.77
C LEU A 146 17.09 2.33 7.17
N LYS A 147 17.94 2.41 8.19
CA LYS A 147 17.54 2.84 9.52
C LYS A 147 17.14 4.31 9.56
N ALA A 148 17.88 5.19 8.86
CA ALA A 148 17.51 6.60 8.74
C ALA A 148 16.12 6.77 8.11
N SER A 149 15.85 6.04 7.02
CA SER A 149 14.56 6.05 6.33
C SER A 149 13.41 5.34 7.08
N GLY A 150 13.70 4.69 8.21
CA GLY A 150 12.73 3.94 9.00
C GLY A 150 12.40 2.52 8.49
N HIS A 151 12.96 2.08 7.36
CA HIS A 151 12.74 0.74 6.81
C HIS A 151 13.17 -0.38 7.78
N VAL A 152 14.30 -0.22 8.49
CA VAL A 152 14.75 -1.25 9.45
C VAL A 152 13.72 -1.49 10.56
N ASP A 153 13.05 -0.43 11.00
CA ASP A 153 12.12 -0.49 12.13
C ASP A 153 10.68 -0.80 11.70
N LYS A 154 10.29 -0.44 10.46
CA LYS A 154 8.89 -0.51 9.98
C LYS A 154 8.65 -1.54 8.87
N PHE A 155 9.68 -2.02 8.18
CA PHE A 155 9.54 -2.93 7.04
C PHE A 155 9.43 -4.39 7.51
N THR A 156 8.48 -4.63 8.42
CA THR A 156 8.20 -5.92 9.01
C THR A 156 6.73 -6.28 8.81
N ASP A 157 6.47 -7.46 8.27
CA ASP A 157 5.13 -8.04 8.22
C ASP A 157 4.91 -9.00 9.38
N LEU A 158 3.64 -9.24 9.72
CA LEU A 158 3.27 -10.28 10.66
C LEU A 158 3.13 -11.63 9.95
N MET A 159 3.89 -12.61 10.42
CA MET A 159 3.97 -13.96 9.87
C MET A 159 3.40 -14.99 10.85
N VAL A 160 2.71 -15.99 10.32
CA VAL A 160 2.33 -17.22 11.06
C VAL A 160 2.95 -18.43 10.39
N LYS A 161 3.19 -19.48 11.18
CA LYS A 161 3.88 -20.69 10.74
C LYS A 161 2.99 -21.91 10.97
N ASP A 162 2.87 -22.80 9.98
CA ASP A 162 2.31 -24.14 10.19
C ASP A 162 3.20 -24.88 11.19
N GLU A 163 2.63 -25.23 12.35
CA GLU A 163 3.39 -25.81 13.46
C GLU A 163 4.03 -27.16 13.13
N LYS A 164 3.51 -27.88 12.12
CA LYS A 164 4.04 -29.19 11.71
C LYS A 164 5.01 -29.11 10.55
N THR A 165 4.68 -28.35 9.51
CA THR A 165 5.53 -28.28 8.29
C THR A 165 6.56 -27.16 8.32
N GLY A 166 6.32 -26.15 9.15
CA GLY A 166 7.11 -24.94 9.21
C GLY A 166 6.90 -23.98 8.05
N THR A 167 5.94 -24.26 7.17
CA THR A 167 5.55 -23.36 6.07
C THR A 167 5.03 -22.06 6.64
N CYS A 168 5.53 -20.94 6.12
CA CYS A 168 5.21 -19.62 6.62
C CYS A 168 4.17 -18.94 5.72
N TYR A 169 3.27 -18.18 6.35
CA TYR A 169 2.21 -17.44 5.69
C TYR A 169 2.13 -16.04 6.28
N ARG A 170 1.78 -15.07 5.44
CA ARG A 170 1.50 -13.70 5.87
C ARG A 170 0.13 -13.69 6.57
N ALA A 171 0.09 -13.17 7.79
CA ALA A 171 -1.04 -13.34 8.70
C ALA A 171 -2.28 -12.54 8.26
N ASP A 172 -2.08 -11.30 7.82
CA ASP A 172 -3.10 -10.41 7.24
C ASP A 172 -3.75 -11.03 5.98
N HIS A 173 -2.95 -11.58 5.08
CA HIS A 173 -3.41 -12.24 3.86
C HIS A 173 -4.25 -13.47 4.15
N LEU A 174 -3.87 -14.29 5.13
CA LEU A 174 -4.68 -15.44 5.52
C LEU A 174 -6.06 -15.01 6.01
N LEU A 175 -6.12 -13.95 6.82
CA LEU A 175 -7.38 -13.39 7.28
C LEU A 175 -8.19 -12.79 6.12
N LYS A 176 -7.54 -12.04 5.21
CA LYS A 176 -8.14 -11.45 4.02
C LYS A 176 -8.77 -12.50 3.11
N ASP A 177 -7.98 -13.52 2.76
CA ASP A 177 -8.40 -14.60 1.87
C ASP A 177 -9.56 -15.38 2.49
N PHE A 178 -9.50 -15.67 3.80
CA PHE A 178 -10.58 -16.33 4.52
C PHE A 178 -11.88 -15.52 4.48
N CYS A 179 -11.84 -14.24 4.83
CA CYS A 179 -13.01 -13.37 4.83
C CYS A 179 -13.62 -13.22 3.42
N LYS A 180 -12.79 -13.05 2.39
CA LYS A 180 -13.26 -12.98 1.00
C LYS A 180 -13.88 -14.30 0.53
N ASP A 181 -13.19 -15.41 0.77
CA ASP A 181 -13.67 -16.74 0.37
C ASP A 181 -15.02 -17.06 1.01
N LYS A 182 -15.18 -16.73 2.29
CA LYS A 182 -16.45 -16.84 2.99
C LYS A 182 -17.53 -15.94 2.39
N LEU A 183 -17.24 -14.66 2.17
CA LEU A 183 -18.20 -13.72 1.58
C LEU A 183 -18.66 -14.12 0.17
N GLU A 184 -17.78 -14.73 -0.62
CA GLU A 184 -18.04 -15.14 -2.01
C GLU A 184 -18.71 -16.52 -2.13
N LYS A 185 -18.28 -17.51 -1.33
CA LYS A 185 -18.70 -18.91 -1.48
C LYS A 185 -19.75 -19.36 -0.49
N ASP A 186 -19.82 -18.75 0.69
CA ASP A 186 -20.76 -19.14 1.75
C ASP A 186 -22.04 -18.33 1.66
N LEU A 187 -22.98 -18.82 0.84
CA LEU A 187 -24.28 -18.20 0.62
C LEU A 187 -25.22 -18.29 1.84
N THR A 188 -24.80 -18.96 2.92
CA THR A 188 -25.58 -19.14 4.15
C THR A 188 -25.18 -18.20 5.29
N LEU A 189 -24.19 -17.32 5.05
CA LEU A 189 -23.76 -16.32 6.02
C LEU A 189 -24.91 -15.39 6.42
N SER A 190 -25.05 -15.15 7.73
CA SER A 190 -25.99 -14.15 8.22
C SER A 190 -25.54 -12.74 7.78
N PRO A 191 -26.48 -11.78 7.65
CA PRO A 191 -26.15 -10.39 7.33
C PRO A 191 -25.13 -9.78 8.30
N GLU A 192 -25.20 -10.16 9.58
CA GLU A 192 -24.33 -9.67 10.65
C GLU A 192 -22.89 -10.17 10.48
N THR A 193 -22.69 -11.47 10.20
CA THR A 193 -21.35 -12.02 9.95
C THR A 193 -20.76 -11.49 8.65
N ALA A 194 -21.57 -11.30 7.61
CA ALA A 194 -21.10 -10.69 6.36
C ALA A 194 -20.65 -9.23 6.58
N ALA A 195 -21.39 -8.45 7.38
CA ALA A 195 -21.01 -7.09 7.78
C ALA A 195 -19.76 -7.07 8.67
N GLU A 196 -19.57 -8.08 9.53
CA GLU A 196 -18.34 -8.24 10.31
C GLU A 196 -17.14 -8.50 9.40
N PHE A 197 -17.19 -9.46 8.47
CA PHE A 197 -16.08 -9.73 7.56
C PHE A 197 -15.74 -8.53 6.67
N LYS A 198 -16.75 -7.78 6.20
CA LYS A 198 -16.52 -6.53 5.46
C LYS A 198 -15.80 -5.49 6.33
N ARG A 199 -16.18 -5.35 7.60
CA ARG A 199 -15.50 -4.45 8.56
C ARG A 199 -14.07 -4.89 8.83
N VAL A 200 -13.83 -6.18 9.10
CA VAL A 200 -12.48 -6.72 9.32
C VAL A 200 -11.59 -6.50 8.10
N LEU A 201 -12.11 -6.69 6.88
CA LEU A 201 -11.39 -6.40 5.65
C LEU A 201 -11.04 -4.91 5.48
N ALA A 202 -11.86 -4.00 6.01
CA ALA A 202 -11.64 -2.55 5.92
C ALA A 202 -10.60 -2.03 6.93
N VAL A 203 -10.40 -2.72 8.05
CA VAL A 203 -9.44 -2.35 9.11
C VAL A 203 -8.26 -3.32 9.18
N LEU A 204 -8.10 -4.20 8.20
CA LEU A 204 -7.16 -5.32 8.24
C LEU A 204 -5.71 -4.84 8.45
N ASP A 205 -5.33 -3.76 7.77
CA ASP A 205 -3.98 -3.22 7.79
C ASP A 205 -3.66 -2.49 9.12
N ASP A 206 -4.69 -2.19 9.92
CA ASP A 206 -4.58 -1.51 11.23
C ASP A 206 -4.55 -2.51 12.40
N LEU A 207 -4.80 -3.80 12.17
CA LEU A 207 -4.86 -4.79 13.25
C LEU A 207 -3.48 -5.00 13.88
N SER A 208 -3.42 -4.86 15.21
CA SER A 208 -2.24 -5.23 15.98
C SER A 208 -1.94 -6.73 15.89
N ARG A 209 -0.72 -7.11 16.30
CA ARG A 209 -0.29 -8.51 16.38
C ARG A 209 -1.26 -9.37 17.19
N GLU A 210 -1.71 -8.84 18.32
CA GLU A 210 -2.59 -9.52 19.26
C GLU A 210 -4.01 -9.67 18.68
N GLU A 211 -4.54 -8.61 18.07
CA GLU A 211 -5.86 -8.62 17.42
C GLU A 211 -5.90 -9.56 16.22
N LEU A 212 -4.86 -9.52 15.38
CA LEU A 212 -4.74 -10.40 14.22
C LEU A 212 -4.65 -11.86 14.64
N GLY A 213 -3.87 -12.16 15.68
CA GLY A 213 -3.78 -13.50 16.26
C GLY A 213 -5.11 -13.96 16.87
N ALA A 214 -5.83 -13.06 17.54
CA ALA A 214 -7.15 -13.34 18.09
C ALA A 214 -8.16 -13.67 16.98
N LYS A 215 -8.21 -12.89 15.90
CA LYS A 215 -9.11 -13.13 14.76
C LYS A 215 -8.81 -14.42 14.01
N ILE A 216 -7.53 -14.74 13.79
CA ILE A 216 -7.11 -16.02 13.19
C ILE A 216 -7.62 -17.20 14.03
N LYS A 217 -7.54 -17.11 15.36
CA LYS A 217 -8.00 -18.14 16.27
C LYS A 217 -9.52 -18.21 16.38
N GLU A 218 -10.19 -17.06 16.48
CA GLU A 218 -11.64 -16.92 16.57
C GLU A 218 -12.33 -17.53 15.35
N TYR A 219 -11.80 -17.24 14.16
CA TYR A 219 -12.35 -17.74 12.89
C TYR A 219 -11.88 -19.16 12.54
N GLY A 220 -11.06 -19.78 13.39
CA GLY A 220 -10.55 -21.14 13.18
C GLY A 220 -9.71 -21.28 11.91
N ILE A 221 -8.94 -20.25 11.56
CA ILE A 221 -8.11 -20.24 10.35
C ILE A 221 -6.94 -21.21 10.55
N VAL A 222 -6.76 -22.10 9.58
CA VAL A 222 -5.71 -23.13 9.55
C VAL A 222 -4.83 -22.95 8.32
N ALA A 223 -3.68 -23.62 8.30
CA ALA A 223 -2.80 -23.63 7.12
C ALA A 223 -3.59 -24.06 5.85
N PRO A 224 -3.57 -23.27 4.76
CA PRO A 224 -4.40 -23.51 3.58
C PRO A 224 -4.23 -24.90 2.98
N ASP A 225 -2.99 -25.37 2.89
CA ASP A 225 -2.61 -26.60 2.18
C ASP A 225 -2.76 -27.86 3.04
N THR A 226 -2.45 -27.76 4.33
CA THR A 226 -2.34 -28.92 5.24
C THR A 226 -3.47 -29.00 6.27
N LYS A 227 -4.22 -27.92 6.45
CA LYS A 227 -5.22 -27.73 7.51
C LYS A 227 -4.66 -27.89 8.93
N ASN A 228 -3.34 -27.75 9.10
CA ASN A 228 -2.69 -27.80 10.41
C ASN A 228 -2.91 -26.49 11.21
N PRO A 229 -2.77 -26.56 12.54
CA PRO A 229 -2.70 -25.36 13.39
C PRO A 229 -1.57 -24.41 12.99
N LEU A 230 -1.81 -23.12 13.19
CA LEU A 230 -0.88 -22.03 12.93
C LEU A 230 -0.33 -21.48 14.25
N SER A 231 0.94 -21.08 14.26
CA SER A 231 1.55 -20.35 15.37
C SER A 231 0.89 -18.99 15.59
N ALA A 232 1.13 -18.37 16.75
CA ALA A 232 0.83 -16.95 16.93
C ALA A 232 1.58 -16.08 15.90
N PRO A 233 1.02 -14.95 15.43
CA PRO A 233 1.72 -14.03 14.54
C PRO A 233 3.02 -13.52 15.18
N TYR A 234 4.07 -13.29 14.39
CA TYR A 234 5.33 -12.69 14.83
C TYR A 234 5.96 -11.84 13.71
N PRO A 235 6.74 -10.79 14.04
CA PRO A 235 7.30 -9.90 13.04
C PRO A 235 8.38 -10.60 12.21
N PHE A 236 8.39 -10.31 10.91
CA PHE A 236 9.38 -10.79 9.96
C PHE A 236 9.85 -9.64 9.08
N ASN A 237 11.17 -9.39 9.03
CA ASN A 237 11.74 -8.33 8.22
C ASN A 237 11.73 -8.73 6.74
N LEU A 238 11.13 -7.87 5.91
CA LEU A 238 10.98 -8.11 4.47
C LEU A 238 12.21 -7.68 3.66
N MET A 239 13.29 -7.21 4.28
CA MET A 239 14.53 -6.87 3.56
C MET A 239 15.48 -8.07 3.51
N PHE A 240 16.12 -8.28 2.36
CA PHE A 240 17.20 -9.26 2.26
C PHE A 240 18.45 -8.70 2.91
N GLN A 241 18.80 -9.23 4.09
CA GLN A 241 20.03 -8.87 4.79
C GLN A 241 21.26 -9.52 4.13
N THR A 242 22.37 -8.79 4.11
CA THR A 242 23.68 -9.24 3.65
C THR A 242 24.79 -8.62 4.51
N SER A 243 26.04 -8.98 4.24
CA SER A 243 27.21 -8.39 4.87
C SER A 243 28.08 -7.67 3.85
N ILE A 244 28.49 -6.44 4.17
CA ILE A 244 29.40 -5.64 3.37
C ILE A 244 30.83 -5.95 3.83
N GLY A 245 31.63 -6.49 2.93
CA GLY A 245 32.99 -6.93 3.22
C GLY A 245 33.08 -8.29 3.92
N PRO A 246 34.30 -8.86 4.02
CA PRO A 246 34.50 -10.27 4.39
C PRO A 246 34.34 -10.55 5.89
N THR A 247 34.34 -9.52 6.75
CA THR A 247 34.34 -9.68 8.21
C THR A 247 32.95 -9.91 8.80
N GLY A 248 31.89 -9.65 8.04
CA GLY A 248 30.51 -9.70 8.55
C GLY A 248 30.11 -8.54 9.47
N LEU A 249 31.04 -7.62 9.80
CA LEU A 249 30.81 -6.54 10.77
C LEU A 249 29.95 -5.41 10.22
N SER A 250 29.97 -5.18 8.91
CA SER A 250 29.14 -4.16 8.27
C SER A 250 27.87 -4.82 7.73
N VAL A 251 26.75 -4.60 8.42
CA VAL A 251 25.45 -5.09 7.99
C VAL A 251 24.93 -4.24 6.84
N GLY A 252 24.47 -4.90 5.79
CA GLY A 252 23.79 -4.27 4.68
C GLY A 252 22.50 -4.99 4.34
N TYR A 253 21.72 -4.41 3.45
CA TYR A 253 20.53 -5.02 2.90
C TYR A 253 20.50 -4.79 1.40
N MET A 254 19.82 -5.67 0.68
CA MET A 254 19.37 -5.35 -0.68
C MET A 254 18.24 -4.32 -0.58
N ARG A 255 18.32 -3.23 -1.34
CA ARG A 255 17.36 -2.13 -1.26
C ARG A 255 15.91 -2.58 -1.56
N PRO A 256 14.92 -2.14 -0.76
CA PRO A 256 13.50 -2.47 -0.98
C PRO A 256 12.79 -1.54 -1.99
N GLU A 257 13.43 -0.42 -2.32
CA GLU A 257 13.03 0.62 -3.28
C GLU A 257 14.30 1.29 -3.87
N THR A 258 14.15 2.12 -4.90
CA THR A 258 15.27 2.86 -5.53
C THR A 258 15.39 4.31 -5.03
N ALA A 259 14.31 4.89 -4.50
CA ALA A 259 14.22 6.27 -4.00
C ALA A 259 15.35 6.69 -3.05
N GLN A 260 15.77 5.81 -2.13
CA GLN A 260 16.83 6.10 -1.15
C GLN A 260 18.15 6.51 -1.80
N GLY A 261 18.48 5.94 -2.98
CA GLY A 261 19.66 6.31 -3.74
C GLY A 261 19.61 7.77 -4.22
N ILE A 262 18.44 8.25 -4.60
CA ILE A 262 18.22 9.64 -5.01
C ILE A 262 18.33 10.57 -3.80
N PHE A 263 17.68 10.24 -2.68
CA PHE A 263 17.68 11.09 -1.49
C PHE A 263 19.08 11.32 -0.92
N VAL A 264 19.92 10.28 -0.80
CA VAL A 264 21.29 10.44 -0.27
C VAL A 264 22.19 11.26 -1.20
N ASN A 265 21.86 11.33 -2.50
CA ASN A 265 22.57 12.13 -3.50
C ASN A 265 21.90 13.49 -3.77
N PHE A 266 20.89 13.89 -2.99
CA PHE A 266 20.14 15.13 -3.21
C PHE A 266 21.04 16.36 -3.36
N LYS A 267 22.06 16.49 -2.52
CA LYS A 267 22.97 17.66 -2.53
C LYS A 267 23.70 17.81 -3.87
N ASP A 268 24.19 16.69 -4.42
CA ASP A 268 24.94 16.69 -5.68
C ASP A 268 24.00 16.87 -6.87
N LEU A 269 22.81 16.28 -6.84
CA LEU A 269 21.76 16.48 -7.85
C LEU A 269 21.26 17.92 -7.88
N TYR A 270 21.01 18.51 -6.72
CA TYR A 270 20.62 19.91 -6.58
C TYR A 270 21.72 20.84 -7.09
N TYR A 271 22.98 20.56 -6.78
CA TYR A 271 24.12 21.31 -7.31
C TYR A 271 24.22 21.19 -8.84
N TYR A 272 24.08 19.97 -9.38
CA TYR A 272 24.10 19.72 -10.81
C TYR A 272 22.97 20.45 -11.55
N ASN A 273 21.79 20.54 -10.94
CA ASN A 273 20.67 21.33 -11.44
C ASN A 273 20.87 22.86 -11.28
N GLY A 274 22.06 23.32 -10.89
CA GLY A 274 22.36 24.74 -10.72
C GLY A 274 21.68 25.36 -9.50
N GLN A 275 21.37 24.55 -8.48
CA GLN A 275 20.76 24.97 -7.21
C GLN A 275 19.40 25.68 -7.39
N LYS A 276 18.54 25.09 -8.23
CA LYS A 276 17.18 25.59 -8.49
C LYS A 276 16.16 24.49 -8.25
N LEU A 277 15.03 24.90 -7.68
CA LEU A 277 13.79 24.13 -7.64
C LEU A 277 12.79 24.70 -8.67
N PRO A 278 11.82 23.88 -9.14
CA PRO A 278 11.77 22.43 -8.96
C PRO A 278 12.82 21.70 -9.82
N PHE A 279 13.15 20.46 -9.43
CA PHE A 279 13.86 19.52 -10.30
C PHE A 279 13.44 18.09 -9.97
N ALA A 280 13.60 17.18 -10.93
CA ALA A 280 13.31 15.77 -10.75
C ALA A 280 14.56 14.92 -11.00
N ALA A 281 14.70 13.87 -10.22
CA ALA A 281 15.65 12.80 -10.45
C ALA A 281 14.89 11.48 -10.61
N ALA A 282 15.44 10.58 -11.42
CA ALA A 282 14.80 9.31 -11.76
C ALA A 282 15.79 8.17 -11.61
N GLN A 283 15.29 6.99 -11.26
CA GLN A 283 16.10 5.78 -11.23
C GLN A 283 15.31 4.58 -11.74
N ILE A 284 15.93 3.82 -12.64
CA ILE A 284 15.44 2.50 -13.06
C ILE A 284 16.42 1.46 -12.52
N GLY A 285 15.92 0.50 -11.75
CA GLY A 285 16.78 -0.56 -11.22
C GLY A 285 16.04 -1.65 -10.46
N GLN A 286 16.79 -2.65 -10.02
CA GLN A 286 16.23 -3.74 -9.21
C GLN A 286 15.93 -3.28 -7.79
N ALA A 287 14.84 -3.80 -7.23
CA ALA A 287 14.45 -3.70 -5.84
C ALA A 287 14.09 -5.10 -5.33
N PHE A 288 14.27 -5.29 -4.03
CA PHE A 288 14.22 -6.60 -3.40
C PHE A 288 13.33 -6.57 -2.18
N ARG A 289 12.32 -7.45 -2.14
CA ARG A 289 11.42 -7.62 -0.99
C ARG A 289 11.33 -9.10 -0.67
N ASN A 290 11.79 -9.51 0.48
CA ASN A 290 11.76 -10.89 0.98
C ASN A 290 10.33 -11.29 1.38
N GLU A 291 9.43 -11.27 0.40
CA GLU A 291 8.02 -11.58 0.55
C GLU A 291 7.81 -12.96 1.20
N ILE A 292 6.92 -13.03 2.19
CA ILE A 292 6.70 -14.22 3.02
C ILE A 292 6.11 -15.35 2.18
N SER A 293 5.09 -15.05 1.38
CA SER A 293 4.41 -16.02 0.51
C SER A 293 4.13 -15.37 -0.85
N PRO A 294 5.12 -15.30 -1.75
CA PRO A 294 4.92 -14.76 -3.09
C PRO A 294 3.93 -15.64 -3.87
N ARG A 295 2.78 -15.05 -4.21
CA ARG A 295 1.66 -15.67 -4.94
C ARG A 295 1.28 -14.78 -6.13
N GLN A 296 0.47 -15.30 -7.06
CA GLN A 296 -0.07 -14.52 -8.19
C GLN A 296 0.98 -14.12 -9.27
N GLY A 297 2.00 -14.94 -9.47
CA GLY A 297 2.95 -14.76 -10.57
C GLY A 297 3.83 -13.51 -10.40
N LEU A 298 3.90 -12.70 -11.45
CA LEU A 298 4.72 -11.48 -11.49
C LEU A 298 4.18 -10.32 -10.62
N LEU A 299 2.98 -10.45 -10.05
CA LEU A 299 2.38 -9.40 -9.21
C LEU A 299 3.01 -9.32 -7.81
N ARG A 300 3.51 -10.45 -7.28
CA ARG A 300 4.26 -10.47 -6.01
C ARG A 300 5.50 -11.34 -6.14
N VAL A 301 6.62 -10.66 -6.32
CA VAL A 301 7.94 -11.25 -6.53
C VAL A 301 8.93 -10.70 -5.51
N ARG A 302 10.05 -11.41 -5.36
CA ARG A 302 11.11 -11.05 -4.41
C ARG A 302 12.17 -10.13 -4.99
N GLU A 303 12.29 -10.13 -6.30
CA GLU A 303 13.16 -9.27 -7.08
C GLU A 303 12.36 -8.73 -8.27
N PHE A 304 12.35 -7.41 -8.43
CA PHE A 304 11.64 -6.74 -9.52
C PHE A 304 12.30 -5.42 -9.88
N THR A 305 12.06 -5.00 -11.11
CA THR A 305 12.57 -3.73 -11.60
C THR A 305 11.54 -2.64 -11.33
N LEU A 306 12.00 -1.60 -10.64
CA LEU A 306 11.26 -0.37 -10.43
C LEU A 306 11.79 0.73 -11.34
N ALA A 307 10.92 1.69 -11.61
CA ALA A 307 11.24 2.96 -12.24
C ALA A 307 10.59 4.05 -11.38
N GLU A 308 11.39 4.74 -10.58
CA GLU A 308 10.92 5.74 -9.62
C GLU A 308 11.42 7.14 -10.00
N ILE A 309 10.62 8.14 -9.64
CA ILE A 309 10.89 9.56 -9.88
C ILE A 309 10.71 10.28 -8.56
N GLU A 310 11.72 11.03 -8.14
CA GLU A 310 11.62 11.95 -7.01
C GLU A 310 11.62 13.38 -7.57
N HIS A 311 10.45 14.03 -7.48
CA HIS A 311 10.28 15.42 -7.91
C HIS A 311 10.37 16.35 -6.71
N PHE A 312 11.45 17.12 -6.62
CA PHE A 312 11.69 18.09 -5.56
C PHE A 312 11.12 19.44 -5.96
N VAL A 313 10.22 19.96 -5.13
CA VAL A 313 9.50 21.23 -5.36
C VAL A 313 9.45 22.03 -4.06
N ASP A 314 9.27 23.35 -4.19
CA ASP A 314 9.06 24.22 -3.04
C ASP A 314 7.74 23.86 -2.33
N PRO A 315 7.74 23.62 -1.01
CA PRO A 315 6.50 23.35 -0.28
C PRO A 315 5.47 24.49 -0.33
N GLU A 316 5.90 25.74 -0.52
CA GLU A 316 5.03 26.92 -0.61
C GLU A 316 4.49 27.17 -2.04
N ASP A 317 5.11 26.56 -3.05
CA ASP A 317 4.67 26.62 -4.45
C ASP A 317 4.70 25.23 -5.11
N LYS A 318 3.58 24.51 -5.01
CA LYS A 318 3.35 23.22 -5.67
C LYS A 318 2.55 23.35 -6.98
N SER A 319 2.64 24.50 -7.66
CA SER A 319 2.12 24.65 -9.02
C SER A 319 2.97 23.86 -10.03
N HIS A 320 2.40 23.52 -11.18
CA HIS A 320 3.16 22.84 -12.23
C HIS A 320 2.91 23.50 -13.60
N PRO A 321 3.92 24.10 -14.24
CA PRO A 321 3.74 24.86 -15.48
C PRO A 321 3.06 24.09 -16.62
N LYS A 322 3.28 22.78 -16.68
CA LYS A 322 2.68 21.88 -17.69
C LYS A 322 1.38 21.21 -17.25
N PHE A 323 0.80 21.57 -16.10
CA PHE A 323 -0.47 20.98 -15.66
C PHE A 323 -1.59 21.17 -16.70
N VAL A 324 -1.59 22.32 -17.38
CA VAL A 324 -2.52 22.63 -18.48
C VAL A 324 -2.54 21.55 -19.57
N ASP A 325 -1.43 20.88 -19.84
CA ASP A 325 -1.33 19.85 -20.90
C ASP A 325 -2.09 18.56 -20.55
N VAL A 326 -2.41 18.36 -19.28
CA VAL A 326 -3.12 17.17 -18.78
C VAL A 326 -4.42 17.51 -18.06
N ALA A 327 -4.69 18.78 -17.79
CA ALA A 327 -5.85 19.25 -17.03
C ALA A 327 -7.18 18.78 -17.64
N ASP A 328 -7.25 18.64 -18.97
CA ASP A 328 -8.46 18.20 -19.67
C ASP A 328 -8.69 16.68 -19.70
N LEU A 329 -7.76 15.89 -19.18
CA LEU A 329 -7.92 14.43 -19.12
C LEU A 329 -9.07 14.04 -18.18
N GLU A 330 -9.85 13.04 -18.61
CA GLU A 330 -10.96 12.48 -17.85
C GLU A 330 -10.78 10.95 -17.76
N PHE A 331 -10.80 10.42 -16.53
CA PHE A 331 -10.60 9.01 -16.25
C PHE A 331 -11.21 8.62 -14.91
N LEU A 332 -11.24 7.32 -14.61
CA LEU A 332 -11.83 6.80 -13.38
C LEU A 332 -10.98 7.22 -12.17
N MET A 333 -11.55 8.05 -11.31
CA MET A 333 -10.96 8.44 -10.03
C MET A 333 -11.78 7.87 -8.88
N PHE A 334 -11.08 7.43 -7.83
CA PHE A 334 -11.67 6.82 -6.65
C PHE A 334 -11.14 7.52 -5.38
N PRO A 335 -11.60 8.76 -5.11
CA PRO A 335 -11.19 9.53 -3.96
C PRO A 335 -11.72 8.93 -2.65
N ARG A 336 -11.21 9.42 -1.51
CA ARG A 336 -11.55 8.91 -0.17
C ARG A 336 -13.06 8.92 0.10
N GLU A 337 -13.76 9.96 -0.33
CA GLU A 337 -15.20 10.12 -0.06
C GLU A 337 -16.03 9.02 -0.73
N LEU A 338 -15.68 8.63 -1.96
CA LEU A 338 -16.36 7.55 -2.67
C LEU A 338 -16.06 6.19 -2.02
N GLN A 339 -14.81 5.98 -1.60
CA GLN A 339 -14.43 4.75 -0.88
C GLN A 339 -15.22 4.58 0.41
N LEU A 340 -15.31 5.64 1.23
CA LEU A 340 -16.00 5.61 2.52
C LEU A 340 -17.52 5.52 2.39
N SER A 341 -18.09 6.06 1.32
CA SER A 341 -19.54 5.95 1.02
C SER A 341 -19.92 4.62 0.34
N GLY A 342 -18.94 3.81 -0.05
CA GLY A 342 -19.17 2.56 -0.79
C GLY A 342 -19.61 2.78 -2.24
N GLU A 343 -19.45 4.00 -2.77
CA GLU A 343 -19.72 4.31 -4.17
C GLU A 343 -18.57 3.85 -5.08
N PRO A 344 -18.84 3.48 -6.35
CA PRO A 344 -17.77 3.12 -7.27
C PRO A 344 -16.95 4.34 -7.72
N ALA A 345 -15.77 4.07 -8.29
CA ALA A 345 -14.96 5.08 -8.98
C ALA A 345 -15.78 5.78 -10.09
N LYS A 346 -15.55 7.09 -10.28
CA LYS A 346 -16.28 7.92 -11.24
C LYS A 346 -15.33 8.51 -12.27
N LEU A 347 -15.83 8.71 -13.50
CA LEU A 347 -15.13 9.54 -14.48
C LEU A 347 -15.10 10.97 -13.95
N THR A 348 -13.90 11.50 -13.80
CA THR A 348 -13.66 12.84 -13.26
C THR A 348 -12.61 13.52 -14.12
N LYS A 349 -12.86 14.78 -14.46
CA LYS A 349 -11.88 15.63 -15.14
C LYS A 349 -10.77 16.03 -14.17
N LEU A 350 -9.52 15.88 -14.57
CA LEU A 350 -8.38 16.12 -13.69
C LEU A 350 -8.32 17.58 -13.18
N ALA A 351 -8.62 18.57 -14.04
CA ALA A 351 -8.76 19.97 -13.64
C ALA A 351 -9.78 20.18 -12.51
N GLU A 352 -10.91 19.46 -12.58
CA GLU A 352 -11.96 19.55 -11.58
C GLU A 352 -11.47 18.99 -10.24
N ALA A 353 -10.81 17.82 -10.26
CA ALA A 353 -10.27 17.19 -9.07
C ALA A 353 -9.22 18.06 -8.36
N VAL A 354 -8.34 18.75 -9.11
CA VAL A 354 -7.37 19.69 -8.53
C VAL A 354 -8.06 20.95 -8.01
N SER A 355 -8.97 21.55 -8.79
CA SER A 355 -9.67 22.79 -8.37
C SER A 355 -10.52 22.63 -7.11
N LYS A 356 -11.03 21.42 -6.85
CA LYS A 356 -11.80 21.07 -5.65
C LYS A 356 -10.94 20.67 -4.45
N GLY A 357 -9.62 20.54 -4.64
CA GLY A 357 -8.69 20.05 -3.64
C GLY A 357 -8.78 18.55 -3.36
N THR A 358 -9.48 17.78 -4.21
CA THR A 358 -9.49 16.31 -4.13
C THR A 358 -8.11 15.75 -4.43
N VAL A 359 -7.46 16.28 -5.47
CA VAL A 359 -6.02 16.15 -5.69
C VAL A 359 -5.36 17.40 -5.13
N ASN A 360 -4.40 17.22 -4.24
CA ASN A 360 -3.91 18.30 -3.37
C ASN A 360 -3.30 19.51 -4.13
N ASN A 361 -2.59 19.28 -5.24
CA ASN A 361 -1.91 20.34 -5.99
C ASN A 361 -1.70 19.98 -7.47
N GLU A 362 -1.30 20.97 -8.26
CA GLU A 362 -1.08 20.81 -9.71
C GLU A 362 0.10 19.88 -10.03
N THR A 363 1.16 19.86 -9.21
CA THR A 363 2.29 18.93 -9.41
C THR A 363 1.84 17.48 -9.29
N LEU A 364 1.08 17.14 -8.25
CA LEU A 364 0.50 15.81 -8.08
C LEU A 364 -0.47 15.48 -9.22
N GLY A 365 -1.33 16.44 -9.59
CA GLY A 365 -2.22 16.32 -10.74
C GLY A 365 -1.46 16.05 -12.05
N TYR A 366 -0.36 16.77 -12.29
CA TYR A 366 0.46 16.62 -13.48
C TYR A 366 0.98 15.19 -13.62
N PHE A 367 1.58 14.64 -12.55
CA PHE A 367 2.11 13.28 -12.58
C PHE A 367 1.00 12.22 -12.69
N ILE A 368 -0.17 12.41 -12.05
CA ILE A 368 -1.34 11.55 -12.27
C ILE A 368 -1.72 11.53 -13.76
N GLY A 369 -1.83 12.69 -14.40
CA GLY A 369 -2.14 12.81 -15.82
C GLY A 369 -1.07 12.15 -16.72
N ARG A 370 0.21 12.37 -16.43
CA ARG A 370 1.32 11.73 -17.16
C ARG A 370 1.33 10.21 -17.00
N VAL A 371 1.04 9.68 -15.81
CA VAL A 371 0.91 8.24 -15.56
C VAL A 371 -0.27 7.66 -16.34
N TYR A 372 -1.42 8.33 -16.37
CA TYR A 372 -2.56 7.91 -17.20
C TYR A 372 -2.17 7.82 -18.69
N LEU A 373 -1.51 8.85 -19.22
CA LEU A 373 -1.05 8.86 -20.61
C LEU A 373 -0.03 7.77 -20.89
N PHE A 374 0.89 7.49 -19.95
CA PHE A 374 1.87 6.43 -20.08
C PHE A 374 1.20 5.05 -20.17
N LEU A 375 0.35 4.72 -19.19
CA LEU A 375 -0.32 3.42 -19.12
C LEU A 375 -1.24 3.19 -20.33
N THR A 376 -1.99 4.20 -20.75
CA THR A 376 -2.88 4.08 -21.91
C THR A 376 -2.12 3.94 -23.23
N ARG A 377 -0.96 4.59 -23.37
CA ARG A 377 -0.07 4.42 -24.55
C ARG A 377 0.62 3.05 -24.58
N LEU A 378 0.87 2.44 -23.42
CA LEU A 378 1.31 1.04 -23.34
C LEU A 378 0.23 0.03 -23.76
N GLY A 379 -1.02 0.47 -23.94
CA GLY A 379 -2.14 -0.37 -24.33
C GLY A 379 -3.01 -0.86 -23.18
N ILE A 380 -2.88 -0.27 -21.98
CA ILE A 380 -3.80 -0.57 -20.87
C ILE A 380 -5.20 -0.03 -21.21
N ASP A 381 -6.22 -0.87 -21.01
CA ASP A 381 -7.62 -0.52 -21.24
C ASP A 381 -8.07 0.57 -20.26
N LYS A 382 -8.53 1.71 -20.80
CA LYS A 382 -9.02 2.87 -20.05
C LYS A 382 -10.19 2.54 -19.11
N SER A 383 -11.05 1.59 -19.47
CA SER A 383 -12.19 1.17 -18.64
C SER A 383 -11.77 0.32 -17.44
N ARG A 384 -10.53 -0.18 -17.46
CA ARG A 384 -9.93 -1.06 -16.46
C ARG A 384 -8.73 -0.41 -15.78
N LEU A 385 -8.63 0.91 -15.86
CA LEU A 385 -7.62 1.75 -15.23
C LEU A 385 -8.31 2.79 -14.36
N ARG A 386 -7.98 2.84 -13.07
CA ARG A 386 -8.48 3.85 -12.14
C ARG A 386 -7.36 4.42 -11.29
N PHE A 387 -7.58 5.60 -10.71
CA PHE A 387 -6.70 6.21 -9.73
C PHE A 387 -7.39 6.23 -8.37
N ARG A 388 -6.86 5.50 -7.39
CA ARG A 388 -7.42 5.38 -6.04
C ARG A 388 -6.60 6.21 -5.07
N GLN A 389 -7.26 7.08 -4.31
CA GLN A 389 -6.60 7.85 -3.26
C GLN A 389 -6.43 6.98 -2.00
N HIS A 390 -5.29 7.05 -1.33
CA HIS A 390 -5.11 6.36 -0.05
C HIS A 390 -6.04 6.93 1.02
N LEU A 391 -6.62 6.07 1.86
CA LEU A 391 -7.36 6.49 3.04
C LEU A 391 -6.41 7.03 4.13
N PRO A 392 -6.89 7.84 5.08
CA PRO A 392 -6.02 8.44 6.11
C PRO A 392 -5.22 7.43 6.96
N ASN A 393 -5.75 6.22 7.15
CA ASN A 393 -5.09 5.12 7.86
C ASN A 393 -4.05 4.37 6.99
N GLU A 394 -4.22 4.38 5.66
CA GLU A 394 -3.27 3.77 4.71
C GLU A 394 -2.09 4.69 4.40
N MET A 395 -2.27 6.00 4.58
CA MET A 395 -1.21 6.98 4.33
C MET A 395 -0.04 6.76 5.26
N ALA A 396 1.17 6.77 4.69
CA ALA A 396 2.36 6.94 5.51
C ALA A 396 2.23 8.25 6.32
N HIS A 397 2.53 8.19 7.62
CA HIS A 397 2.48 9.33 8.56
C HIS A 397 3.14 10.65 8.09
N TYR A 398 3.95 10.62 7.03
CA TYR A 398 4.62 11.77 6.42
C TYR A 398 4.06 12.23 5.07
N ALA A 399 3.16 11.45 4.46
CA ALA A 399 2.58 11.78 3.16
C ALA A 399 1.49 12.84 3.31
N ALA A 400 1.46 13.84 2.43
CA ALA A 400 0.40 14.85 2.39
C ALA A 400 -0.80 14.37 1.55
N ASP A 401 -0.54 13.61 0.48
CA ASP A 401 -1.55 12.95 -0.34
C ASP A 401 -0.90 11.78 -1.09
N CYS A 402 -1.67 10.75 -1.44
CA CYS A 402 -1.15 9.59 -2.17
C CYS A 402 -2.24 8.97 -3.05
N TRP A 403 -1.88 8.67 -4.29
CA TRP A 403 -2.76 8.08 -5.30
C TRP A 403 -2.10 6.88 -5.97
N ASP A 404 -2.83 5.78 -6.06
CA ASP A 404 -2.41 4.58 -6.78
C ASP A 404 -3.10 4.51 -8.14
N ALA A 405 -2.33 4.32 -9.21
CA ALA A 405 -2.88 3.83 -10.46
C ALA A 405 -3.10 2.31 -10.33
N GLU A 406 -4.36 1.89 -10.39
CA GLU A 406 -4.77 0.50 -10.28
C GLU A 406 -5.31 -0.02 -11.62
N ILE A 407 -4.88 -1.23 -11.99
CA ILE A 407 -5.35 -1.94 -13.18
C ILE A 407 -6.26 -3.08 -12.74
N GLU A 408 -7.44 -3.19 -13.34
CA GLU A 408 -8.34 -4.33 -13.12
C GLU A 408 -7.84 -5.54 -13.91
N CYS A 409 -7.13 -6.42 -13.22
CA CYS A 409 -6.67 -7.67 -13.78
C CYS A 409 -7.60 -8.84 -13.36
N SER A 410 -7.23 -10.05 -13.76
CA SER A 410 -8.00 -11.25 -13.38
C SER A 410 -8.06 -11.50 -11.86
N TYR A 411 -7.14 -10.94 -11.08
CA TYR A 411 -7.10 -10.99 -9.61
C TYR A 411 -7.86 -9.83 -8.94
N GLY A 412 -8.51 -8.96 -9.73
CA GLY A 412 -9.16 -7.74 -9.27
C GLY A 412 -8.30 -6.49 -9.54
N TRP A 413 -8.65 -5.40 -8.86
CA TRP A 413 -7.86 -4.16 -8.91
C TRP A 413 -6.51 -4.38 -8.23
N THR A 414 -5.44 -4.04 -8.92
CA THR A 414 -4.07 -4.17 -8.42
C THR A 414 -3.29 -2.91 -8.74
N GLU A 415 -2.63 -2.37 -7.73
CA GLU A 415 -1.72 -1.23 -7.85
C GLU A 415 -0.57 -1.56 -8.83
N CYS A 416 -0.25 -0.60 -9.70
CA CYS A 416 0.88 -0.69 -10.61
C CYS A 416 1.82 0.52 -10.57
N VAL A 417 1.33 1.67 -10.09
CA VAL A 417 2.11 2.90 -9.89
C VAL A 417 1.56 3.63 -8.66
N GLY A 418 2.38 3.80 -7.63
CA GLY A 418 2.10 4.71 -6.52
C GLY A 418 2.60 6.12 -6.81
N ILE A 419 1.81 7.14 -6.45
CA ILE A 419 2.10 8.56 -6.67
C ILE A 419 1.88 9.28 -5.33
N ALA A 420 2.97 9.52 -4.61
CA ALA A 420 2.93 10.02 -3.25
C ALA A 420 3.59 11.40 -3.10
N ASP A 421 2.95 12.30 -2.36
CA ASP A 421 3.55 13.54 -1.87
C ASP A 421 4.14 13.28 -0.48
N ARG A 422 5.44 13.01 -0.42
CA ARG A 422 6.16 12.61 0.82
C ARG A 422 6.64 13.80 1.67
N SER A 423 6.25 15.03 1.30
CA SER A 423 6.75 16.27 1.90
C SER A 423 8.30 16.30 1.94
N ALA A 424 8.90 16.60 3.10
CA ALA A 424 10.35 16.67 3.27
C ALA A 424 10.89 15.58 4.21
N TYR A 425 10.13 14.52 4.46
CA TYR A 425 10.46 13.49 5.45
C TYR A 425 11.80 12.83 5.19
N ASP A 426 12.01 12.32 3.97
CA ASP A 426 13.21 11.55 3.64
C ASP A 426 14.49 12.40 3.75
N LEU A 427 14.47 13.61 3.21
CA LEU A 427 15.61 14.54 3.30
C LEU A 427 15.90 14.95 4.74
N LYS A 428 14.87 15.18 5.57
CA LYS A 428 15.04 15.49 7.00
C LYS A 428 15.61 14.31 7.76
N ALA A 429 15.07 13.12 7.58
CA ALA A 429 15.53 11.92 8.27
C ALA A 429 17.00 11.60 7.96
N HIS A 430 17.40 11.71 6.70
CA HIS A 430 18.82 11.57 6.31
C HIS A 430 19.70 12.70 6.82
N SER A 431 19.21 13.95 6.82
CA SER A 431 19.96 15.09 7.36
C SER A 431 20.24 14.93 8.86
N GLU A 432 19.21 14.58 9.63
CA GLU A 432 19.31 14.33 11.07
C GLU A 432 20.25 13.17 11.39
N LYS A 433 20.18 12.09 10.60
CA LYS A 433 21.00 10.91 10.85
C LYS A 433 22.46 11.10 10.45
N SER A 434 22.73 11.78 9.34
CA SER A 434 24.08 11.97 8.80
C SER A 434 24.80 13.20 9.33
N GLY A 435 24.06 14.20 9.82
CA GLY A 435 24.58 15.52 10.17
C GLY A 435 24.87 16.42 8.96
N VAL A 436 24.55 15.96 7.73
CA VAL A 436 24.73 16.73 6.49
C VAL A 436 23.40 17.39 6.11
N PRO A 437 23.32 18.72 5.97
CA PRO A 437 22.08 19.38 5.60
C PRO A 437 21.71 19.09 4.13
N LEU A 438 20.57 18.42 3.92
CA LEU A 438 19.95 18.19 2.62
C LEU A 438 18.82 19.20 2.41
N VAL A 439 19.18 20.45 2.13
CA VAL A 439 18.25 21.58 1.99
C VAL A 439 18.49 22.32 0.68
N ALA A 440 17.42 22.88 0.13
CA ALA A 440 17.50 23.86 -0.94
C ALA A 440 17.58 25.28 -0.36
N HIS A 441 18.09 26.21 -1.16
CA HIS A 441 18.18 27.63 -0.80
C HIS A 441 17.60 28.47 -1.91
N GLU A 442 16.66 29.34 -1.55
CA GLU A 442 16.15 30.37 -2.46
C GLU A 442 16.69 31.74 -2.04
N LYS A 443 17.06 32.57 -3.02
CA LYS A 443 17.42 33.96 -2.77
C LYS A 443 16.15 34.80 -2.76
N PHE A 444 15.89 35.46 -1.64
CA PHE A 444 14.83 36.47 -1.59
C PHE A 444 15.05 37.55 -2.65
N SER A 445 13.95 38.01 -3.26
CA SER A 445 13.96 39.09 -4.27
C SER A 445 14.54 40.40 -3.74
N LYS A 446 14.41 40.64 -2.43
CA LYS A 446 15.05 41.74 -1.69
C LYS A 446 15.63 41.18 -0.38
N PRO A 447 16.81 41.65 0.06
CA PRO A 447 17.32 41.31 1.39
C PRO A 447 16.27 41.60 2.46
N ARG A 448 15.99 40.61 3.30
CA ARG A 448 15.07 40.75 4.43
C ARG A 448 15.88 41.01 5.69
N GLU A 449 15.86 42.24 6.17
CA GLU A 449 16.38 42.57 7.48
C GLU A 449 15.37 42.11 8.53
N VAL A 450 15.82 41.28 9.48
CA VAL A 450 14.98 40.78 10.57
C VAL A 450 15.66 41.17 11.88
N GLU A 451 15.01 42.04 12.65
CA GLU A 451 15.43 42.31 14.01
C GLU A 451 15.05 41.11 14.88
N LYS A 452 16.06 40.36 15.32
CA LYS A 452 15.89 39.23 16.23
C LYS A 452 16.65 39.52 17.51
N LEU A 453 15.97 39.38 18.64
CA LEU A 453 16.61 39.41 19.93
C LEU A 453 17.33 38.07 20.14
N VAL A 454 18.66 38.09 20.13
CA VAL A 454 19.51 36.90 20.27
C VAL A 454 20.19 36.93 21.63
N ILE A 455 20.16 35.81 22.35
CA ILE A 455 20.93 35.64 23.58
C ILE A 455 22.37 35.33 23.18
N VAL A 456 23.31 36.14 23.64
CA VAL A 456 24.75 35.91 23.44
C VAL A 456 25.35 35.51 24.79
N PRO A 457 25.43 34.20 25.09
CA PRO A 457 25.94 33.74 26.38
C PRO A 457 27.44 34.01 26.52
N SER A 458 27.85 34.61 27.64
CA SER A 458 29.27 34.77 27.98
C SER A 458 29.86 33.41 28.34
N LYS A 459 30.50 32.75 27.37
CA LYS A 459 31.10 31.42 27.56
C LYS A 459 32.14 31.41 28.67
N LYS A 460 32.90 32.50 28.84
CA LYS A 460 33.90 32.63 29.91
C LYS A 460 33.25 32.57 31.29
N ASP A 461 32.21 33.37 31.52
CA ASP A 461 31.57 33.48 32.83
C ASP A 461 30.75 32.21 33.14
N LEU A 462 30.08 31.66 32.13
CA LEU A 462 29.36 30.39 32.26
C LEU A 462 30.31 29.21 32.52
N GLY A 463 31.51 29.21 31.92
CA GLY A 463 32.53 28.20 32.19
C GLY A 463 33.05 28.26 33.62
N LEU A 464 33.23 29.47 34.17
CA LEU A 464 33.63 29.68 35.56
C LEU A 464 32.53 29.27 36.55
N ALA A 465 31.27 29.60 36.25
CA ALA A 465 30.13 29.32 37.12
C ALA A 465 29.68 27.85 37.09
N PHE A 466 29.60 27.23 35.90
CA PHE A 466 28.99 25.91 35.71
C PHE A 466 29.98 24.79 35.38
N LYS A 467 31.27 25.11 35.18
CA LYS A 467 32.37 24.14 34.96
C LYS A 467 31.99 23.07 33.91
N GLY A 468 32.00 21.79 34.28
CA GLY A 468 31.70 20.67 33.38
C GLY A 468 30.29 20.71 32.76
N ASN A 469 29.36 21.48 33.34
CA ASN A 469 27.99 21.62 32.84
C ASN A 469 27.80 22.80 31.88
N GLN A 470 28.87 23.55 31.58
CA GLN A 470 28.82 24.73 30.71
C GLN A 470 28.15 24.44 29.36
N LYS A 471 28.48 23.31 28.73
CA LYS A 471 27.95 22.94 27.40
C LYS A 471 26.42 22.83 27.43
N MET A 472 25.86 22.15 28.43
CA MET A 472 24.41 22.01 28.58
C MET A 472 23.72 23.35 28.80
N VAL A 473 24.31 24.25 29.59
CA VAL A 473 23.73 25.57 29.86
C VAL A 473 23.74 26.46 28.62
N VAL A 474 24.84 26.44 27.85
CA VAL A 474 24.94 27.17 26.58
C VAL A 474 23.93 26.64 25.57
N GLU A 475 23.84 25.32 25.40
CA GLU A 475 22.86 24.69 24.50
C GLU A 475 21.41 25.02 24.92
N ALA A 476 21.12 25.01 26.23
CA ALA A 476 19.80 25.41 26.71
C ALA A 476 19.49 26.89 26.39
N LEU A 477 20.43 27.81 26.61
CA LEU A 477 20.24 29.24 26.32
C LEU A 477 20.09 29.52 24.81
N GLU A 478 20.74 28.73 23.96
CA GLU A 478 20.68 28.88 22.49
C GLU A 478 19.36 28.33 21.89
N VAL A 479 18.76 27.31 22.52
CA VAL A 479 17.52 26.66 22.04
C VAL A 479 16.25 27.29 22.63
N THR A 480 16.36 28.06 23.72
CA THR A 480 15.19 28.62 24.42
C THR A 480 14.69 29.92 23.79
N HIS A 481 13.41 29.97 23.42
CA HIS A 481 12.74 31.21 23.03
C HIS A 481 12.83 32.23 24.19
N LEU A 482 13.16 33.48 23.89
CA LEU A 482 13.60 34.46 24.90
C LEU A 482 12.64 34.67 26.08
N VAL A 483 11.33 34.48 25.83
CA VAL A 483 10.25 34.52 26.83
C VAL A 483 10.37 33.39 27.86
N LEU A 484 10.63 32.16 27.40
CA LEU A 484 10.85 30.99 28.25
C LEU A 484 12.18 31.10 29.01
N CYS A 485 13.18 31.73 28.39
CA CYS A 485 14.50 31.91 28.98
C CYS A 485 14.44 32.89 30.17
N LEU A 486 13.68 33.98 30.04
CA LEU A 486 13.42 34.92 31.14
C LEU A 486 12.65 34.27 32.30
N GLN A 487 11.70 33.38 32.02
CA GLN A 487 11.00 32.60 33.06
C GLN A 487 11.94 31.61 33.75
N PHE A 488 12.75 30.86 32.97
CA PHE A 488 13.72 29.91 33.51
C PHE A 488 14.82 30.60 34.33
N LEU A 489 15.37 31.71 33.84
CA LEU A 489 16.35 32.52 34.59
C LEU A 489 15.76 33.08 35.87
N ARG A 490 14.50 33.56 35.86
CA ARG A 490 13.82 34.00 37.10
C ARG A 490 13.67 32.86 38.10
N GLN A 491 13.35 31.66 37.63
CA GLN A 491 13.16 30.49 38.47
C GLN A 491 14.49 29.98 39.05
N VAL A 492 15.53 29.90 38.23
CA VAL A 492 16.89 29.52 38.66
C VAL A 492 17.50 30.56 39.61
N LEU A 493 17.35 31.86 39.33
CA LEU A 493 17.81 32.93 40.21
C LEU A 493 17.05 32.96 41.54
N SER A 494 15.79 32.50 41.57
CA SER A 494 15.03 32.37 42.83
C SER A 494 15.47 31.18 43.69
N CYS A 495 16.20 30.22 43.12
CA CYS A 495 16.69 29.02 43.81
C CYS A 495 18.17 29.13 44.23
N LEU A 496 18.88 30.18 43.84
CA LEU A 496 20.25 30.44 44.28
C LEU A 496 20.22 31.17 45.64
N PRO A 497 20.97 30.70 46.66
CA PRO A 497 21.09 31.43 47.92
C PRO A 497 21.76 32.80 47.65
N LYS A 498 21.19 33.85 48.27
CA LYS A 498 21.61 35.25 48.10
C LYS A 498 23.08 35.50 48.35
#